data_AF-A0A4Y3JJ81-F1
#
_entry.id   AF-A0A4Y3JJ81-F1
#
_cell.length_a   1.000
_cell.length_b   1.000
_cell.length_c   1.000
_cell.angle_alpha   90.00
_cell.angle_beta   90.00
_cell.angle_gamma   90.00
#
_symmetry.space_group_name_H-M   'P 1'
#
loop_
_entity.id
_entity.type
_entity.pdbx_description
1 polymer ?
#
loop_
_entity_poly.entity_id
_entity_poly.type
_entity_poly.pdbx_seq_one_letter_code
_entity_poly.pdbx_strand_id
1 'polypeptide(L)'
;MENVLKQGDMVVMEKFSEIRRFDIVVFQLADGTIYIKRVIGLPGENVSYQNDQLKINGKVVKEPYLTKNMKSDHANASYTTDFTLQELTGQSKLPEDSYFVLGDNRRVSKDSRSFGTINKTDILGKARFVYYPLDEIKWIQ
;
A
#
# COMPACT_ATOMS: atom_id res chain seq x y z
N MET A 1 -6.97 2.55 -6.60
CA MET A 1 -6.80 1.12 -6.26
C MET A 1 -8.04 0.42 -6.78
N GLU A 2 -8.24 0.40 -8.11
CA GLU A 2 -9.58 0.38 -8.73
C GLU A 2 -10.50 -0.77 -8.34
N ASN A 3 -9.95 -1.91 -7.94
CA ASN A 3 -10.76 -3.04 -7.46
C ASN A 3 -11.24 -2.90 -6.01
N VAL A 4 -10.56 -2.10 -5.19
CA VAL A 4 -10.93 -1.81 -3.81
C VAL A 4 -11.57 -0.42 -3.70
N LEU A 5 -10.89 0.59 -4.25
CA LEU A 5 -11.32 2.00 -4.28
C LEU A 5 -11.23 2.57 -5.69
N LYS A 6 -12.36 3.07 -6.16
CA LYS A 6 -12.57 3.71 -7.45
C LYS A 6 -12.56 5.23 -7.30
N GLN A 7 -12.34 5.93 -8.41
CA GLN A 7 -12.51 7.37 -8.45
C GLN A 7 -13.98 7.71 -8.17
N GLY A 8 -14.23 8.65 -7.25
CA GLY A 8 -15.57 9.05 -6.82
C GLY A 8 -16.04 8.38 -5.52
N ASP A 9 -15.35 7.36 -5.02
CA ASP A 9 -15.68 6.74 -3.73
C ASP A 9 -15.48 7.73 -2.58
N MET A 10 -16.48 7.82 -1.69
CA MET A 10 -16.35 8.51 -0.41
C MET A 10 -16.16 7.49 0.71
N VAL A 11 -15.16 7.72 1.55
CA VAL A 11 -14.65 6.71 2.50
C VAL A 11 -14.71 7.22 3.93
N VAL A 12 -15.19 6.38 4.85
CA VAL A 12 -15.05 6.59 6.30
C VAL A 12 -13.69 6.07 6.74
N MET A 13 -12.99 6.90 7.53
CA MET A 13 -11.69 6.57 8.09
C MET A 13 -11.73 6.45 9.61
N GLU A 14 -10.94 5.53 10.17
CA GLU A 14 -10.70 5.41 11.62
C GLU A 14 -9.27 5.85 12.00
N LYS A 15 -9.12 6.57 13.12
CA LYS A 15 -7.83 7.12 13.57
C LYS A 15 -7.16 6.36 14.73
N PHE A 16 -7.93 5.63 15.53
CA PHE A 16 -7.48 5.19 16.85
C PHE A 16 -6.95 3.75 16.91
N SER A 17 -6.89 3.04 15.78
CA SER A 17 -6.50 1.64 15.74
C SER A 17 -5.05 1.46 15.28
N GLU A 18 -4.39 0.44 15.81
CA GLU A 18 -3.02 0.08 15.43
C GLU A 18 -2.93 -0.29 13.96
N ILE A 19 -2.03 0.34 13.20
CA ILE A 19 -1.78 0.00 11.79
C ILE A 19 -1.22 -1.42 11.67
N ARG A 20 -1.90 -2.26 10.90
CA ARG A 20 -1.52 -3.63 10.59
C ARG A 20 -1.12 -3.74 9.13
N ARG A 21 -0.35 -4.78 8.82
CA ARG A 21 -0.03 -5.09 7.43
C ARG A 21 -1.31 -5.29 6.63
N PHE A 22 -1.33 -4.73 5.43
CA PHE A 22 -2.44 -4.69 4.48
C PHE A 22 -3.60 -3.78 4.84
N ASP A 23 -3.55 -3.04 5.95
CA ASP A 23 -4.47 -1.93 6.13
C ASP A 23 -4.32 -0.92 4.99
N ILE A 24 -5.43 -0.34 4.54
CA ILE A 24 -5.41 0.78 3.62
C ILE A 24 -5.43 2.06 4.44
N VAL A 25 -4.41 2.88 4.28
CA VAL A 25 -4.22 4.12 5.03
C VAL A 25 -4.32 5.33 4.11
N VAL A 26 -4.87 6.41 4.66
CA VAL A 26 -4.84 7.74 4.07
C VAL A 26 -3.77 8.53 4.80
N PHE A 27 -2.90 9.18 4.05
CA PHE A 27 -1.78 9.96 4.58
C PHE A 27 -1.52 11.18 3.71
N GLN A 28 -0.84 12.16 4.27
CA GLN A 28 -0.48 13.40 3.59
C GLN A 28 1.04 13.53 3.52
N LEU A 29 1.59 13.79 2.33
CA LEU A 29 3.01 14.09 2.16
C LEU A 29 3.30 15.56 2.49
N ALA A 30 4.58 15.90 2.65
CA ALA A 30 5.03 17.26 2.98
C ALA A 30 4.60 18.33 1.97
N ASP A 31 4.37 17.96 0.71
CA ASP A 31 3.85 18.86 -0.33
C ASP A 31 2.33 19.11 -0.23
N GLY A 32 1.67 18.53 0.78
CA GLY A 32 0.24 18.64 1.02
C GLY A 32 -0.60 17.61 0.26
N THR A 33 -0.01 16.80 -0.62
CA THR A 33 -0.73 15.79 -1.40
C THR A 33 -1.22 14.66 -0.51
N ILE A 34 -2.52 14.34 -0.62
CA ILE A 34 -3.14 13.23 0.10
C ILE A 34 -3.13 11.98 -0.78
N TYR A 35 -2.66 10.87 -0.22
CA TYR A 35 -2.65 9.56 -0.85
C TYR A 35 -3.45 8.56 -0.03
N ILE A 36 -3.95 7.54 -0.73
CA ILE A 36 -4.55 6.35 -0.14
C ILE A 36 -3.82 5.12 -0.70
N LYS A 37 -3.18 4.35 0.17
CA LYS A 37 -2.33 3.20 -0.21
C LYS A 37 -2.46 2.09 0.82
N ARG A 38 -2.04 0.89 0.42
CA ARG A 38 -2.00 -0.28 1.29
C ARG A 38 -0.65 -0.37 2.01
N VAL A 39 -0.68 -0.63 3.30
CA VAL A 39 0.51 -0.86 4.12
C VAL A 39 1.10 -2.22 3.80
N ILE A 40 2.37 -2.24 3.39
CA ILE A 40 3.10 -3.45 3.01
C ILE A 40 4.17 -3.80 4.03
N GLY A 41 4.96 -2.83 4.48
CA GLY A 41 6.00 -2.99 5.49
C GLY A 41 5.68 -2.22 6.77
N LEU A 42 5.95 -2.84 7.91
CA LEU A 42 5.79 -2.27 9.25
C LEU A 42 7.15 -1.82 9.83
N PRO A 43 7.16 -0.99 10.89
CA PRO A 43 8.40 -0.56 11.53
C PRO A 43 9.35 -1.73 11.86
N GLY A 44 10.65 -1.53 11.63
CA GLY A 44 11.70 -2.51 11.90
C GLY A 44 11.83 -3.63 10.86
N GLU A 45 11.00 -3.67 9.82
CA GLU A 45 11.00 -4.74 8.83
C GLU A 45 11.87 -4.44 7.60
N ASN A 46 12.45 -5.49 7.03
CA ASN A 46 12.97 -5.48 5.68
C ASN A 46 11.86 -5.85 4.68
N VAL A 47 11.76 -5.09 3.59
CA VAL A 47 10.80 -5.31 2.50
C VAL A 47 11.58 -5.57 1.21
N SER A 48 11.20 -6.61 0.47
CA SER A 48 11.71 -6.83 -0.88
C SER A 48 10.65 -7.48 -1.78
N TYR A 49 10.81 -7.28 -3.08
CA TYR A 49 10.12 -8.03 -4.12
C TYR A 49 11.13 -8.77 -4.99
N GLN A 50 10.81 -10.01 -5.28
CA GLN A 50 11.55 -10.81 -6.24
C GLN A 50 10.59 -11.73 -6.99
N ASN A 51 10.60 -11.69 -8.32
CA ASN A 51 9.73 -12.48 -9.19
C ASN A 51 8.25 -12.37 -8.78
N ASP A 52 7.75 -11.13 -8.64
CA ASP A 52 6.37 -10.82 -8.20
C ASP A 52 5.99 -11.27 -6.79
N GLN A 53 6.95 -11.72 -5.97
CA GLN A 53 6.68 -12.17 -4.62
C GLN A 53 7.16 -11.16 -3.59
N LEU A 54 6.20 -10.69 -2.77
CA LEU A 54 6.50 -9.92 -1.56
C LEU A 54 7.26 -10.80 -0.57
N LYS A 55 8.38 -10.27 -0.06
CA LYS A 55 9.14 -10.83 1.05
C LYS A 55 9.25 -9.82 2.17
N ILE A 56 8.87 -10.24 3.38
CA ILE A 56 9.02 -9.48 4.61
C ILE A 56 9.99 -10.22 5.51
N ASN A 57 11.10 -9.57 5.87
CA ASN A 57 12.18 -10.20 6.64
C ASN A 57 12.63 -11.54 6.01
N GLY A 58 12.71 -11.59 4.67
CA GLY A 58 13.08 -12.77 3.89
C GLY A 58 11.98 -13.83 3.73
N LYS A 59 10.83 -13.70 4.41
CA LYS A 59 9.71 -14.65 4.31
C LYS A 59 8.70 -14.20 3.26
N VAL A 60 8.29 -15.12 2.38
CA VAL A 60 7.26 -14.84 1.37
C VAL A 60 5.91 -14.56 2.05
N VAL A 61 5.26 -13.47 1.64
CA VAL A 61 3.94 -13.07 2.12
C VAL A 61 2.97 -13.05 0.94
N LYS A 62 1.81 -13.69 1.09
CA LYS A 62 0.79 -13.74 0.04
C LYS A 62 0.00 -12.43 -0.03
N GLU A 63 -0.35 -12.04 -1.25
CA GLU A 63 -1.11 -10.81 -1.53
C GLU A 63 -2.40 -11.12 -2.31
N PRO A 64 -3.40 -11.74 -1.68
CA PRO A 64 -4.61 -12.20 -2.37
C PRO A 64 -5.41 -11.06 -3.01
N TYR A 65 -5.29 -9.83 -2.50
CA TYR A 65 -5.95 -8.63 -3.03
C TYR A 65 -5.43 -8.21 -4.42
N LEU A 66 -4.27 -8.72 -4.87
CA LEU A 66 -3.74 -8.42 -6.21
C LEU A 66 -4.26 -9.35 -7.30
N THR A 67 -4.84 -10.51 -6.95
CA THR A 67 -5.18 -11.56 -7.92
C THR A 67 -6.09 -11.06 -9.04
N LYS A 68 -7.04 -10.17 -8.72
CA LYS A 68 -7.93 -9.60 -9.73
C LYS A 68 -7.18 -8.66 -10.69
N ASN A 69 -6.30 -7.81 -10.15
CA ASN A 69 -5.52 -6.87 -10.95
C ASN A 69 -4.55 -7.60 -11.88
N MET A 70 -3.88 -8.64 -11.37
CA MET A 70 -2.94 -9.45 -12.16
C MET A 70 -3.64 -10.18 -13.30
N LYS A 71 -4.89 -10.65 -13.12
CA LYS A 71 -5.67 -11.32 -14.18
C LYS A 71 -6.14 -10.37 -15.26
N SER A 72 -6.53 -9.15 -14.90
CA SER A 72 -6.89 -8.10 -15.86
C SER A 72 -5.69 -7.50 -16.57
N ASP A 73 -4.49 -7.79 -16.09
CA ASP A 73 -3.25 -7.31 -16.67
C ASP A 73 -2.74 -8.30 -17.72
N HIS A 74 -2.67 -7.85 -18.96
CA HIS A 74 -2.27 -8.67 -20.11
C HIS A 74 -0.81 -8.50 -20.51
N ALA A 75 0.02 -7.76 -19.75
CA ALA A 75 1.41 -7.59 -20.16
C ALA A 75 2.28 -8.79 -19.76
N ASN A 76 3.20 -9.13 -20.66
CA ASN A 76 4.18 -10.21 -20.52
C ASN A 76 5.33 -9.89 -19.52
N ALA A 77 5.09 -9.02 -18.55
CA ALA A 77 6.08 -8.55 -17.59
C ALA A 77 5.56 -8.71 -16.16
N SER A 78 6.47 -8.72 -15.18
CA SER A 78 6.07 -8.77 -13.77
C SER A 78 5.10 -7.66 -13.39
N TYR A 79 4.14 -7.98 -12.52
CA TYR A 79 3.14 -7.02 -12.06
C TYR A 79 3.74 -5.99 -11.10
N THR A 80 4.65 -6.46 -10.25
CA THR A 80 5.51 -5.67 -9.36
C THR A 80 6.96 -5.97 -9.70
N THR A 81 7.69 -4.95 -10.16
CA THR A 81 9.13 -5.04 -10.44
C THR A 81 9.91 -5.41 -9.17
N ASP A 82 11.02 -6.14 -9.36
CA ASP A 82 11.94 -6.50 -8.29
C ASP A 82 12.57 -5.26 -7.64
N PHE A 83 12.71 -5.30 -6.31
CA PHE A 83 13.40 -4.27 -5.53
C PHE A 83 13.75 -4.78 -4.13
N THR A 84 14.71 -4.13 -3.50
CA THR A 84 14.91 -4.19 -2.04
C THR A 84 14.68 -2.84 -1.39
N LEU A 85 14.28 -2.82 -0.13
CA LEU A 85 14.16 -1.60 0.65
C LEU A 85 15.46 -0.78 0.64
N GLN A 86 16.61 -1.48 0.69
CA GLN A 86 17.92 -0.84 0.71
C GLN A 86 18.24 -0.14 -0.61
N GLU A 87 17.91 -0.73 -1.75
CA GLU A 87 18.07 -0.08 -3.06
C GLU A 87 17.22 1.20 -3.18
N LEU A 88 16.00 1.17 -2.61
CA LEU A 88 15.06 2.30 -2.71
C LEU A 88 15.34 3.42 -1.71
N THR A 89 15.81 3.09 -0.51
CA THR A 89 15.85 4.03 0.63
C THR A 89 17.23 4.19 1.27
N GLY A 90 18.19 3.35 0.89
CA GLY A 90 19.49 3.23 1.56
C GLY A 90 19.45 2.49 2.91
N GLN A 91 18.26 2.13 3.41
CA GLN A 91 18.08 1.47 4.70
C GLN A 91 17.81 -0.03 4.55
N SER A 92 18.45 -0.86 5.37
CA SER A 92 18.22 -2.31 5.36
C SER A 92 16.88 -2.70 6.01
N LYS A 93 16.35 -1.85 6.89
CA LYS A 93 15.06 -2.01 7.59
C LYS A 93 14.33 -0.68 7.67
N LEU A 94 13.01 -0.75 7.80
CA LEU A 94 12.19 0.42 8.04
C LEU A 94 12.52 1.03 9.41
N PRO A 95 12.68 2.36 9.52
CA PRO A 95 12.81 3.03 10.80
C PRO A 95 11.66 2.71 11.76
N GLU A 96 11.93 2.82 13.06
CA GLU A 96 10.90 2.89 14.09
C GLU A 96 9.96 4.07 13.71
N ASP A 97 8.65 3.86 13.66
CA ASP A 97 7.63 4.81 13.17
C ASP A 97 7.50 5.04 11.65
N SER A 98 8.18 4.24 10.81
CA SER A 98 8.01 4.30 9.35
C SER A 98 7.27 3.11 8.76
N TYR A 99 6.46 3.37 7.74
CA TYR A 99 5.71 2.37 6.98
C TYR A 99 6.13 2.39 5.51
N PHE A 100 6.10 1.22 4.88
CA PHE A 100 6.25 1.09 3.43
C PHE A 100 4.88 0.80 2.82
N VAL A 101 4.42 1.65 1.90
CA VAL A 101 3.08 1.56 1.32
C VAL A 101 3.12 1.37 -0.19
N LEU A 102 2.23 0.53 -0.72
CA LEU A 102 2.07 0.31 -2.15
C LEU A 102 0.62 0.54 -2.57
N GLY A 103 0.41 0.97 -3.80
CA GLY A 103 -0.92 0.93 -4.40
C GLY A 103 -1.20 -0.44 -4.99
N ASP A 104 -2.44 -0.90 -4.87
CA ASP A 104 -2.85 -2.19 -5.45
C ASP A 104 -2.71 -2.18 -7.00
N ASN A 105 -2.86 -1.02 -7.65
CA ASN A 105 -2.56 -0.90 -9.09
C ASN A 105 -1.05 -0.66 -9.31
N ARG A 106 -0.27 -1.75 -9.21
CA ARG A 106 1.18 -1.70 -9.00
C ARG A 106 1.96 -0.98 -10.10
N ARG A 107 1.55 -1.08 -11.36
CA ARG A 107 2.33 -0.52 -12.48
C ARG A 107 2.19 0.99 -12.64
N VAL A 108 1.10 1.58 -12.17
CA VAL A 108 0.81 3.01 -12.34
C VAL A 108 0.75 3.76 -11.01
N SER A 109 0.87 3.06 -9.89
CA SER A 109 0.85 3.67 -8.56
C SER A 109 2.17 4.38 -8.25
N LYS A 110 2.10 5.71 -8.07
CA LYS A 110 3.10 6.45 -7.30
C LYS A 110 2.93 6.10 -5.82
N ASP A 111 3.93 5.44 -5.25
CA ASP A 111 3.93 4.92 -3.87
C ASP A 111 5.35 4.86 -3.29
N SER A 112 5.60 4.08 -2.23
CA SER A 112 6.90 4.05 -1.55
C SER A 112 8.08 3.65 -2.43
N ARG A 113 7.82 3.03 -3.60
CA ARG A 113 8.87 2.80 -4.61
C ARG A 113 9.41 4.08 -5.24
N SER A 114 8.66 5.18 -5.17
CA SER A 114 9.01 6.46 -5.78
C SER A 114 9.36 7.54 -4.74
N PHE A 115 8.69 7.56 -3.60
CA PHE A 115 8.88 8.61 -2.57
C PHE A 115 9.47 8.08 -1.25
N GLY A 116 9.77 6.79 -1.15
CA GLY A 116 10.29 6.18 0.08
C GLY A 116 9.21 5.92 1.13
N THR A 117 9.62 5.85 2.39
CA THR A 117 8.75 5.50 3.52
C THR A 117 7.86 6.67 3.94
N ILE A 118 6.74 6.37 4.60
CA ILE A 118 5.89 7.38 5.25
C ILE A 118 6.01 7.27 6.76
N ASN A 119 5.92 8.39 7.48
CA ASN A 119 5.94 8.36 8.95
C ASN A 119 4.54 8.08 9.49
N LYS A 120 4.48 7.51 10.69
CA LYS A 120 3.24 7.29 11.44
C LYS A 120 2.42 8.58 11.60
N THR A 121 3.09 9.72 11.77
CA THR A 121 2.47 11.05 11.93
C THR A 121 1.81 11.56 10.66
N ASP A 122 2.23 11.07 9.50
CA ASP A 122 1.67 11.47 8.20
C ASP A 122 0.31 10.80 7.95
N ILE A 123 0.01 9.72 8.68
CA ILE A 123 -1.21 8.92 8.53
C ILE A 123 -2.40 9.65 9.16
N LEU A 124 -3.35 10.03 8.32
CA LEU A 124 -4.62 10.65 8.69
C LEU A 124 -5.63 9.63 9.23
N GLY A 125 -5.50 8.35 8.85
CA GLY A 125 -6.36 7.27 9.36
C GLY A 125 -6.39 6.06 8.41
N LYS A 126 -7.07 5.00 8.85
CA LYS A 126 -7.33 3.82 8.01
C LYS A 126 -8.65 3.95 7.30
N ALA A 127 -8.67 3.68 6.01
CA ALA A 127 -9.88 3.54 5.22
C ALA A 127 -10.62 2.25 5.60
N ARG A 128 -11.88 2.36 6.04
CA ARG A 128 -12.66 1.20 6.52
C ARG A 128 -13.86 0.85 5.66
N PHE A 129 -14.51 1.87 5.11
CA PHE A 129 -15.83 1.69 4.53
C PHE A 129 -16.06 2.71 3.43
N VAL A 130 -16.46 2.23 2.25
CA VAL A 130 -17.00 3.09 1.19
C VAL A 130 -18.49 3.26 1.49
N TYR A 131 -18.92 4.51 1.68
CA TYR A 131 -20.33 4.82 1.99
C TYR A 131 -21.08 5.46 0.81
N TYR A 132 -20.36 5.93 -0.20
CA TYR A 132 -20.91 6.50 -1.42
C TYR A 132 -19.99 6.19 -2.61
N PRO A 133 -20.52 5.91 -3.82
CA PRO A 133 -21.95 5.89 -4.18
C PRO A 133 -22.72 4.74 -3.50
N LEU A 134 -24.04 4.91 -3.32
CA LEU A 134 -24.85 4.04 -2.44
C LEU A 134 -24.94 2.58 -2.94
N ASP A 135 -24.76 2.36 -4.24
CA ASP A 135 -24.71 1.06 -4.90
C ASP A 135 -23.36 0.35 -4.78
N GLU A 136 -22.32 1.06 -4.31
CA GLU A 136 -20.96 0.52 -4.10
C GLU A 136 -20.59 0.44 -2.61
N ILE A 137 -21.58 0.56 -1.71
CA ILE A 137 -21.38 0.47 -0.26
C ILE A 137 -20.70 -0.87 0.09
N LYS A 138 -19.54 -0.80 0.73
CA LYS A 138 -18.77 -1.98 1.10
C LYS A 138 -17.74 -1.70 2.20
N TRP A 139 -17.40 -2.75 2.93
CA TRP A 139 -16.22 -2.77 3.79
C TRP A 139 -14.95 -2.91 2.96
N ILE A 140 -13.90 -2.21 3.39
CA ILE A 140 -12.57 -2.26 2.78
C ILE A 140 -11.78 -3.39 3.47
N GLN A 141 -11.20 -4.29 2.65
CA GLN A 141 -10.34 -5.40 3.06
C GLN A 141 -8.94 -5.29 2.44
#